data_AF-A0A661TLL1-F1
#
_entry.id   AF-A0A661TLL1-F1
#
_cell.length_a   1.000
_cell.length_b   1.000
_cell.length_c   1.000
_cell.angle_alpha   90.00
_cell.angle_beta   90.00
_cell.angle_gamma   90.00
#
_symmetry.space_group_name_H-M   'P 1'
#
loop_
_entity.id
_entity.type
_entity.pdbx_description
1 polymer ?
#
loop_
_entity_poly.entity_id
_entity_poly.type
_entity_poly.pdbx_seq_one_letter_code
_entity_poly.pdbx_strand_id
1 'polypeptide(L)'
;MTPSDVNCGIVLKDRVTCTTTVTFTISNISPADACSFKILVQADPGLAQQGIVNIASLASGVTTSRTITLPPGGNCFDPDCTVCITVDLG
;
A
#
# COMPACT_ATOMS: atom_id res chain seq x y z
N MET A 1 -28.69 8.18 29.33
CA MET A 1 -28.83 7.92 27.89
C MET A 1 -27.50 7.36 27.43
N THR A 2 -27.37 6.04 27.37
CA THR A 2 -26.22 5.39 26.73
C THR A 2 -26.33 5.68 25.23
N PRO A 3 -25.23 6.05 24.53
CA PRO A 3 -25.27 6.11 23.08
C PRO A 3 -25.72 4.74 22.60
N SER A 4 -26.76 4.69 21.78
CA SER A 4 -27.20 3.47 21.13
C SER A 4 -26.00 2.85 20.43
N ASP A 5 -25.64 1.64 20.85
CA ASP A 5 -24.63 0.81 20.20
C ASP A 5 -24.87 0.89 18.69
N VAL A 6 -23.91 1.44 17.96
CA VAL A 6 -23.96 1.44 16.50
C VAL A 6 -23.76 0.00 16.08
N ASN A 7 -24.86 -0.74 15.96
CA ASN A 7 -24.85 -2.08 15.43
C ASN A 7 -24.60 -1.97 13.92
N CYS A 8 -23.34 -2.04 13.50
CA CYS A 8 -22.92 -2.03 12.09
C CYS A 8 -23.37 -3.28 11.30
N GLY A 9 -24.41 -3.99 11.75
CA GLY A 9 -24.89 -5.23 11.16
C GLY A 9 -23.78 -6.28 11.04
N ILE A 10 -24.12 -7.41 10.41
CA ILE A 10 -23.10 -8.34 9.93
C ILE A 10 -22.44 -7.65 8.73
N VAL A 11 -21.22 -7.14 8.89
CA VAL A 11 -20.39 -6.78 7.75
C VAL A 11 -20.05 -8.09 7.03
N LEU A 12 -20.84 -8.41 6.01
CA LEU A 12 -20.55 -9.55 5.14
C LEU A 12 -19.19 -9.27 4.51
N LYS A 13 -18.19 -10.08 4.88
CA LYS A 13 -16.82 -10.05 4.36
C LYS A 13 -16.75 -10.00 2.83
N ASP A 14 -17.82 -10.46 2.17
CA ASP A 14 -17.95 -10.55 0.71
C ASP A 14 -18.66 -9.33 0.06
N ARG A 15 -19.05 -8.31 0.83
CA ARG A 15 -19.79 -7.13 0.32
C ARG A 15 -19.15 -5.78 0.60
N VAL A 16 -18.06 -5.72 1.34
CA VAL A 16 -17.26 -4.50 1.51
C VAL A 16 -15.86 -4.80 1.05
N THR A 17 -15.60 -4.53 -0.23
CA THR A 17 -14.29 -4.65 -0.84
C THR A 17 -13.58 -3.30 -0.74
N CYS A 18 -13.07 -2.99 0.46
CA CYS A 18 -12.28 -1.79 0.69
C CYS A 18 -11.00 -1.86 -0.13
N THR A 19 -10.64 -0.77 -0.77
CA THR A 19 -9.36 -0.66 -1.48
C THR A 19 -8.47 0.33 -0.75
N THR A 20 -7.22 -0.08 -0.56
CA THR A 20 -6.20 0.77 0.04
C THR A 20 -5.40 1.42 -1.08
N THR A 21 -5.35 2.75 -1.11
CA THR A 21 -4.50 3.51 -2.03
C THR A 21 -3.32 4.10 -1.28
N VAL A 22 -2.11 3.72 -1.69
CA VAL A 22 -0.85 4.17 -1.07
C VAL A 22 -0.15 5.10 -2.04
N THR A 23 0.20 6.30 -1.57
CA THR A 23 1.11 7.21 -2.28
C THR A 23 2.41 7.33 -1.51
N PHE A 24 3.54 7.17 -2.20
CA PHE A 24 4.86 7.20 -1.61
C PHE A 24 5.89 7.83 -2.55
N THR A 25 7.00 8.29 -1.99
CA THR A 25 8.14 8.80 -2.74
C THR A 25 9.29 7.81 -2.68
N ILE A 26 10.07 7.76 -3.76
CA ILE A 26 11.33 7.03 -3.81
C ILE A 26 12.40 7.91 -4.43
N SER A 27 13.59 7.88 -3.83
CA SER A 27 14.76 8.65 -4.28
C SER A 27 15.91 7.70 -4.58
N ASN A 28 16.54 7.85 -5.75
CA ASN A 28 17.82 7.22 -6.00
C ASN A 28 18.93 8.08 -5.40
N ILE A 29 19.45 7.66 -4.24
CA ILE A 29 20.52 8.36 -3.52
C ILE A 29 21.92 7.93 -3.97
N SER A 30 22.02 6.96 -4.89
CA SER A 30 23.31 6.52 -5.40
C SER A 30 23.83 7.50 -6.46
N PRO A 31 25.16 7.52 -6.72
CA PRO A 31 25.75 8.38 -7.75
C PRO A 31 25.55 7.86 -9.18
N ALA A 32 24.85 6.74 -9.37
CA ALA A 32 24.61 6.09 -10.65
C ALA A 32 23.11 5.91 -10.90
N ASP A 33 22.73 5.78 -12.17
CA ASP A 33 21.34 5.49 -12.52
C ASP A 33 20.95 4.09 -12.07
N ALA A 34 19.78 3.97 -11.44
CA ALA A 34 19.20 2.67 -11.13
C ALA A 34 18.58 2.08 -12.40
N CYS A 35 18.94 0.82 -12.71
CA CYS A 35 18.28 0.01 -13.73
C CYS A 35 16.83 -0.33 -13.33
N SER A 36 16.16 -1.21 -14.07
CA SER A 36 14.81 -1.62 -13.72
C SER A 36 14.74 -2.32 -12.37
N PHE A 37 13.80 -1.93 -11.53
CA PHE A 37 13.55 -2.57 -10.24
C PHE A 37 12.06 -2.62 -9.91
N LYS A 38 11.72 -3.43 -8.90
CA LYS A 38 10.37 -3.60 -8.39
C LYS A 38 10.27 -3.01 -6.99
N ILE A 39 9.08 -2.51 -6.69
CA ILE A 39 8.69 -2.09 -5.35
C ILE A 39 7.48 -2.93 -4.95
N LEU A 40 7.62 -3.67 -3.85
CA LEU A 40 6.52 -4.38 -3.22
C LEU A 40 5.87 -3.43 -2.21
N VAL A 41 4.57 -3.19 -2.40
CA VAL A 41 3.74 -2.43 -1.46
C VAL A 41 2.81 -3.42 -0.78
N GLN A 42 2.85 -3.47 0.55
CA GLN A 42 1.97 -4.30 1.35
C GLN A 42 1.19 -3.44 2.33
N ALA A 43 -0.05 -3.81 2.61
CA ALA A 43 -0.91 -3.14 3.57
C ALA A 43 -1.80 -4.14 4.33
N ASP A 44 -2.63 -3.59 5.21
CA ASP A 44 -3.54 -4.28 6.12
C ASP A 44 -2.83 -5.04 7.26
N PRO A 45 -3.55 -5.39 8.35
CA PRO A 45 -2.99 -6.21 9.40
C PRO A 45 -2.36 -7.50 8.87
N GLY A 46 -1.14 -7.77 9.30
CA GLY A 46 -0.36 -8.92 8.81
C GLY A 46 0.14 -8.80 7.38
N LEU A 47 0.09 -7.61 6.75
CA LEU A 47 0.57 -7.35 5.39
C LEU A 47 -0.12 -8.22 4.32
N ALA A 48 -1.41 -8.49 4.55
CA ALA A 48 -2.21 -9.44 3.76
C ALA A 48 -2.57 -8.94 2.36
N GLN A 49 -2.61 -7.62 2.15
CA GLN A 49 -2.75 -7.03 0.82
C GLN A 49 -1.39 -6.70 0.23
N GLN A 50 -1.24 -6.89 -1.07
CA GLN A 50 0.00 -6.55 -1.77
C GLN A 50 -0.21 -6.11 -3.21
N GLY A 51 0.73 -5.31 -3.69
CA GLY A 51 0.82 -4.85 -5.07
C GLY A 51 2.26 -4.56 -5.46
N ILE A 52 2.54 -4.61 -6.76
CA ILE A 52 3.90 -4.37 -7.30
C ILE A 52 3.87 -3.13 -8.17
N VAL A 53 4.79 -2.20 -7.91
CA VAL A 53 5.09 -1.08 -8.80
C VAL A 53 6.39 -1.40 -9.53
N ASN A 54 6.34 -1.40 -10.86
CA ASN A 54 7.52 -1.58 -11.70
C ASN A 54 8.13 -0.21 -12.04
N ILE A 55 9.44 -0.07 -11.83
CA ILE A 55 10.21 1.13 -12.20
C ILE A 55 11.19 0.73 -13.30
N ALA A 56 11.09 1.38 -14.46
CA ALA A 56 11.96 1.08 -15.61
C ALA A 56 13.41 1.52 -15.38
N SER A 57 13.58 2.71 -14.80
CA SER A 57 14.84 3.25 -14.32
C SER A 57 14.57 4.41 -13.36
N LEU A 58 15.57 4.78 -12.56
CA LEU A 58 15.53 6.00 -11.76
C LEU A 58 16.90 6.66 -11.78
N ALA A 59 17.00 7.82 -12.42
CA ALA A 59 18.28 8.52 -12.57
C ALA A 59 18.88 8.93 -11.22
N SER A 60 20.20 9.03 -11.15
CA SER A 60 20.95 9.46 -9.96
C SER A 60 20.41 10.78 -9.41
N GLY A 61 20.15 10.84 -8.10
CA GLY A 61 19.65 12.02 -7.40
C GLY A 61 18.16 12.36 -7.63
N VAL A 62 17.45 11.61 -8.49
CA VAL A 62 16.04 11.88 -8.77
C VAL A 62 15.14 11.29 -7.69
N THR A 63 14.13 12.07 -7.30
CA THR A 63 13.00 11.65 -6.47
C THR A 63 11.73 11.59 -7.32
N THR A 64 10.94 10.52 -7.17
CA THR A 64 9.66 10.37 -7.88
C THR A 64 8.57 9.89 -6.94
N SER A 65 7.33 10.35 -7.16
CA SER A 65 6.14 9.88 -6.45
C SER A 65 5.47 8.75 -7.22
N ARG A 66 4.96 7.75 -6.48
CA ARG A 66 4.20 6.63 -7.01
C ARG A 66 2.92 6.46 -6.21
N THR A 67 1.88 6.04 -6.90
CA THR A 67 0.58 5.71 -6.31
C THR A 67 0.18 4.33 -6.81
N ILE A 68 -0.29 3.49 -5.90
CA ILE A 68 -0.87 2.19 -6.20
C ILE A 68 -2.15 1.99 -5.39
N THR A 69 -3.16 1.43 -6.03
CA THR A 69 -4.35 0.93 -5.36
C THR A 69 -4.24 -0.59 -5.26
N LEU A 70 -4.27 -1.11 -4.04
CA LEU A 70 -4.18 -2.54 -3.78
C LEU A 70 -5.52 -3.23 -4.11
N PRO A 71 -5.49 -4.53 -4.44
CA PRO A 71 -6.70 -5.31 -4.61
C PRO A 71 -7.58 -5.21 -3.37
N PRO A 72 -8.91 -5.34 -3.52
CA PRO A 72 -9.75 -5.16 -2.37
C PRO A 72 -9.52 -6.21 -1.27
N GLY A 73 -9.66 -5.78 -0.02
CA GLY A 73 -9.51 -6.64 1.14
C GLY A 73 -9.83 -5.90 2.44
N GLY A 74 -9.72 -6.64 3.54
CA GLY A 74 -9.83 -6.09 4.89
C GLY A 74 -11.16 -5.41 5.20
N ASN A 75 -11.13 -4.58 6.24
CA ASN A 75 -12.21 -3.66 6.60
C ASN A 75 -11.76 -2.21 6.28
N CYS A 76 -12.69 -1.30 6.05
CA CYS A 76 -12.37 0.07 5.59
C CYS A 76 -11.88 0.99 6.72
N PHE A 77 -11.92 0.51 7.96
CA PHE A 77 -11.74 1.31 9.17
C PHE A 77 -10.80 0.58 10.11
N ASP A 78 -9.68 0.12 9.59
CA ASP A 78 -8.74 -0.72 10.33
C ASP A 78 -7.74 0.17 11.09
N PRO A 79 -7.89 0.33 12.42
CA PRO A 79 -6.98 1.17 13.19
C PRO A 79 -5.57 0.57 13.28
N ASP A 80 -5.42 -0.74 13.00
CA ASP A 80 -4.18 -1.48 13.07
C ASP A 80 -3.55 -1.68 11.67
N CYS A 81 -4.06 -0.97 10.65
CA CYS A 81 -3.51 -1.02 9.30
C CYS A 81 -2.03 -0.60 9.30
N THR A 82 -1.16 -1.52 8.89
CA THR A 82 0.26 -1.27 8.71
C THR A 82 0.57 -1.25 7.22
N VAL A 83 1.33 -0.26 6.76
CA VAL A 83 1.84 -0.20 5.38
C VAL A 83 3.33 -0.48 5.39
N CYS A 84 3.77 -1.40 4.55
CA CYS A 84 5.18 -1.71 4.33
C CYS A 84 5.52 -1.51 2.85
N ILE A 85 6.60 -0.79 2.58
CA ILE A 85 7.10 -0.54 1.22
C ILE A 85 8.52 -1.07 1.18
N THR A 86 8.74 -2.08 0.34
CA THR A 86 10.04 -2.71 0.15
C THR A 86 10.53 -2.43 -1.26
N VAL A 87 11.70 -1.80 -1.35
CA VAL A 87 12.42 -1.57 -2.60
C VAL A 87 13.43 -2.68 -2.77
N ASP A 88 13.56 -3.18 -4.00
CA ASP A 88 14.42 -4.30 -4.40
C ASP A 88 13.81 -5.69 -4.12
N LEU A 89 13.36 -6.31 -5.21
CA LEU A 89 13.09 -7.74 -5.31
C LEU A 89 13.68 -8.20 -6.65
N GLY A 90 14.98 -7.96 -6.82
CA GLY A 90 15.83 -8.67 -7.77
C GLY A 90 16.31 -9.99 -7.19
#